data_AF-A0A285NSZ0-F1
#
_entry.id   AF-A0A285NSZ0-F1
#
_cell.length_a   1.000
_cell.length_b   1.000
_cell.length_c   1.000
_cell.angle_alpha   90.00
_cell.angle_beta   90.00
_cell.angle_gamma   90.00
#
_symmetry.space_group_name_H-M   'P 1'
#
loop_
_entity.id
_entity.type
_entity.pdbx_description
1 polymer ?
#
loop_
_entity_poly.entity_id
_entity_poly.type
_entity_poly.pdbx_seq_one_letter_code
_entity_poly.pdbx_strand_id
1 'polypeptide(L)'
;MSLGVEQAAASIERQLGEPPRLRFPTDWTLSASWERAQREHDTGGPVSPAERVVLLSEGKPHRVLFAIYDGALRAECDCDGFRYRGWCAHVASCWWRWVRSDLSVVDLDTGDTHVSPPWWLSVGGER
;
A
#
# COMPACT_ATOMS: atom_id res chain seq x y z
N MET A 1 -17.72 -6.08 11.42
CA MET A 1 -16.96 -5.13 10.59
C MET A 1 -17.61 -3.75 10.65
N SER A 2 -16.86 -2.67 10.42
CA SER A 2 -17.41 -1.31 10.42
C SER A 2 -17.94 -0.93 9.04
N LEU A 3 -18.91 -0.01 8.98
CA LEU A 3 -19.46 0.52 7.72
C LEU A 3 -18.38 1.05 6.76
N GLY A 4 -17.28 1.59 7.29
CA GLY A 4 -16.17 2.08 6.48
C GLY A 4 -15.38 0.96 5.79
N VAL A 5 -15.21 -0.19 6.45
CA VAL A 5 -14.52 -1.36 5.88
C VAL A 5 -15.38 -1.99 4.79
N GLU A 6 -16.67 -2.15 5.06
CA GLU A 6 -17.64 -2.68 4.08
C GLU A 6 -17.70 -1.79 2.82
N GLN A 7 -17.71 -0.47 3.00
CA GLN A 7 -17.67 0.47 1.87
C GLN A 7 -16.36 0.38 1.08
N ALA A 8 -15.24 0.17 1.76
CA ALA A 8 -13.93 0.03 1.12
C ALA A 8 -13.83 -1.27 0.30
N ALA A 9 -14.25 -2.41 0.87
CA ALA A 9 -14.34 -3.69 0.15
C ALA A 9 -15.25 -3.58 -1.09
N ALA A 10 -16.46 -3.02 -0.92
CA ALA A 10 -17.38 -2.80 -2.03
C ALA A 10 -16.83 -1.82 -3.09
N SER A 11 -15.96 -0.89 -2.70
CA SER A 11 -15.30 0.00 -3.65
C SER A 11 -14.28 -0.75 -4.52
N ILE A 12 -13.52 -1.66 -3.92
CA ILE A 12 -12.58 -2.54 -4.64
C ILE A 12 -13.34 -3.44 -5.62
N GLU A 13 -14.45 -4.04 -5.19
CA GLU A 13 -15.29 -4.91 -6.04
C GLU A 13 -15.92 -4.19 -7.24
N ARG A 14 -16.23 -2.90 -7.09
CA ARG A 14 -16.80 -2.07 -8.16
C ARG A 14 -15.75 -1.54 -9.14
N GLN A 15 -14.47 -1.64 -8.82
CA GLN A 15 -13.40 -1.15 -9.69
C GLN A 15 -13.32 -2.03 -10.95
N LEU A 16 -13.16 -1.40 -12.12
CA LEU A 16 -12.90 -2.11 -13.36
C LEU A 16 -11.47 -2.69 -13.31
N GLY A 17 -11.38 -3.96 -12.98
CA GLY A 17 -10.12 -4.65 -12.68
C GLY A 17 -9.82 -4.61 -11.18
N GLU A 18 -9.41 -5.74 -10.61
CA GLU A 18 -8.96 -5.79 -9.22
C GLU A 18 -7.69 -4.96 -9.03
N PRO A 19 -7.58 -4.18 -7.94
CA PRO A 19 -6.31 -3.58 -7.55
C PRO A 19 -5.22 -4.66 -7.53
N PRO A 20 -4.03 -4.38 -8.09
CA PRO A 20 -3.01 -5.40 -8.22
C PRO A 20 -2.50 -5.84 -6.86
N ARG A 21 -2.26 -7.14 -6.72
CA ARG A 21 -1.44 -7.66 -5.61
C ARG A 21 -0.07 -7.00 -5.68
N LEU A 22 0.41 -6.46 -4.56
CA LEU A 22 1.74 -5.86 -4.48
C LEU A 22 2.80 -6.92 -4.80
N ARG A 23 3.57 -6.66 -5.86
CA ARG A 23 4.76 -7.44 -6.22
C ARG A 23 5.98 -6.57 -6.02
N PHE A 24 6.96 -7.12 -5.31
CA PHE A 24 8.24 -6.46 -5.12
C PHE A 24 9.13 -6.75 -6.34
N PRO A 25 9.63 -5.71 -7.04
CA PRO A 25 10.59 -5.91 -8.10
C PRO A 25 11.86 -6.62 -7.61
N THR A 26 12.58 -7.27 -8.53
CA THR A 26 13.94 -7.74 -8.24
C THR A 26 14.80 -6.57 -7.74
N ASP A 27 15.59 -6.81 -6.70
CA ASP A 27 16.48 -5.82 -6.09
C ASP A 27 15.77 -4.51 -5.66
N TRP A 28 14.48 -4.58 -5.31
CA TRP A 28 13.71 -3.42 -4.87
C TRP A 28 14.37 -2.69 -3.68
N THR A 29 15.11 -3.41 -2.83
CA THR A 29 15.87 -2.84 -1.70
C THR A 29 17.04 -1.96 -2.14
N LEU A 30 17.47 -2.07 -3.40
CA LEU A 30 18.48 -1.20 -4.03
C LEU A 30 17.83 -0.11 -4.89
N SER A 31 16.51 -0.07 -4.99
CA SER A 31 15.81 0.91 -5.83
C SER A 31 15.80 2.31 -5.19
N ALA A 32 15.87 3.34 -6.03
CA ALA A 32 15.70 4.73 -5.59
C ALA A 32 14.34 4.96 -4.90
N SER A 33 13.29 4.21 -5.28
CA SER A 33 12.00 4.28 -4.58
C SER A 33 12.10 3.82 -3.12
N TRP A 34 12.90 2.79 -2.85
CA TRP A 34 13.11 2.31 -1.49
C TRP A 34 14.03 3.23 -0.67
N GLU A 35 15.08 3.76 -1.29
CA GLU A 35 15.91 4.78 -0.64
C GLU A 35 15.08 6.00 -0.22
N ARG A 36 14.26 6.51 -1.15
CA ARG A 36 13.37 7.66 -0.89
C ARG A 36 12.37 7.40 0.23
N ALA A 37 11.77 6.21 0.27
CA ALA A 37 10.84 5.81 1.33
C ALA A 37 11.45 5.86 2.74
N GLN A 38 12.75 5.62 2.87
CA GLN A 38 13.47 5.66 4.14
C GLN A 38 13.94 7.08 4.51
N ARG A 39 14.26 7.90 3.50
CA ARG A 39 14.83 9.25 3.69
C ARG A 39 13.76 10.33 3.86
N GLU A 40 12.68 10.25 3.09
CA GLU A 40 11.65 11.30 3.06
C GLU A 40 10.59 11.09 4.15
N HIS A 41 10.16 12.20 4.74
CA HIS A 41 9.05 12.18 5.68
C HIS A 41 7.72 12.15 4.91
N ASP A 42 6.84 11.21 5.27
CA ASP A 42 5.47 11.13 4.76
C ASP A 42 4.50 11.86 5.71
N THR A 43 3.96 12.99 5.24
CA THR A 43 2.95 13.80 5.96
C THR A 43 1.51 13.50 5.52
N GLY A 44 1.31 12.46 4.72
CA GLY A 44 -0.01 12.02 4.30
C GLY A 44 -0.85 11.43 5.42
N GLY A 45 -2.11 11.09 5.11
CA GLY A 45 -3.09 10.60 6.10
C GLY A 45 -4.12 9.65 5.49
N PRO A 46 -4.89 8.95 6.34
CA PRO A 46 -5.91 8.01 5.89
C PRO A 46 -7.04 8.73 5.14
N VAL A 47 -7.54 8.09 4.09
CA VAL A 47 -8.73 8.53 3.33
C VAL A 47 -9.89 7.56 3.59
N SER A 48 -9.58 6.27 3.60
CA SER A 48 -10.50 5.17 3.92
C SER A 48 -9.70 4.04 4.57
N PRO A 49 -10.34 2.96 5.05
CA PRO A 49 -9.61 1.77 5.52
C PRO A 49 -8.68 1.16 4.47
N ALA A 50 -8.97 1.36 3.18
CA ALA A 50 -8.17 0.83 2.08
C ALA A 50 -7.17 1.83 1.49
N GLU A 51 -7.38 3.13 1.69
CA GLU A 51 -6.65 4.17 0.97
C GLU A 51 -6.14 5.27 1.88
N ARG A 52 -5.01 5.84 1.47
CA ARG A 52 -4.41 6.98 2.13
C ARG A 52 -3.79 7.94 1.12
N VAL A 53 -3.66 9.18 1.52
CA VAL A 53 -2.73 10.10 0.86
C VAL A 53 -1.33 9.78 1.37
N VAL A 54 -0.36 9.76 0.47
CA VAL A 54 1.06 9.77 0.77
C VAL A 54 1.64 11.07 0.24
N LEU A 55 2.31 11.84 1.09
CA LEU A 55 2.94 13.10 0.73
C LEU A 55 4.39 13.06 1.21
N LEU A 56 5.29 12.70 0.30
CA LEU A 56 6.72 12.69 0.56
C LEU A 56 7.31 14.10 0.42
N SER A 57 8.40 14.37 1.14
CA SER A 57 8.98 15.70 1.29
C SER A 57 9.38 16.37 -0.03
N GLU A 58 9.73 15.60 -1.07
CA GLU A 58 10.15 16.11 -2.38
C GLU A 58 9.10 15.85 -3.48
N GLY A 59 7.82 15.71 -3.13
CA GLY A 59 6.78 15.25 -4.06
C GLY A 59 5.45 16.00 -4.00
N LYS A 60 4.53 15.53 -4.85
CA LYS A 60 3.10 15.88 -4.79
C LYS A 60 2.37 14.84 -3.94
N PRO A 61 1.22 15.18 -3.35
CA PRO A 61 0.39 14.18 -2.68
C PRO A 61 -0.18 13.20 -3.71
N HIS A 62 -0.12 11.92 -3.39
CA HIS A 62 -0.64 10.84 -4.22
C HIS A 62 -1.60 9.97 -3.42
N ARG A 63 -2.71 9.54 -4.04
CA ARG A 63 -3.63 8.60 -3.40
C ARG A 63 -3.09 7.18 -3.60
N VAL A 64 -2.98 6.45 -2.50
CA VAL A 64 -2.43 5.10 -2.45
C VAL A 64 -3.45 4.17 -1.82
N LEU A 65 -3.91 3.19 -2.58
CA LEU A 65 -4.57 2.01 -2.04
C LEU A 65 -3.50 1.12 -1.41
N PHE A 66 -3.70 0.72 -0.16
CA PHE A 66 -2.78 -0.13 0.59
C PHE A 66 -3.55 -0.90 1.67
N ALA A 67 -4.09 -2.05 1.33
CA ALA A 67 -4.97 -2.86 2.19
C ALA A 67 -4.75 -4.35 1.96
N ILE A 68 -5.12 -5.17 2.94
CA ILE A 68 -5.24 -6.62 2.73
C ILE A 68 -6.65 -6.89 2.17
N TYR A 69 -6.73 -7.62 1.07
CA TYR A 69 -7.99 -8.07 0.47
C TYR A 69 -7.76 -9.36 -0.33
N ASP A 70 -8.65 -10.33 -0.14
CA ASP A 70 -8.54 -11.70 -0.63
C ASP A 70 -7.21 -12.35 -0.22
N GLY A 71 -6.85 -12.19 1.06
CA GLY A 71 -5.61 -12.75 1.64
C GLY A 71 -4.30 -12.20 1.04
N ALA A 72 -4.35 -11.12 0.25
CA ALA A 72 -3.20 -10.51 -0.39
C ALA A 72 -3.10 -9.01 -0.07
N LEU A 73 -1.88 -8.50 0.03
CA LEU A 73 -1.66 -7.06 0.10
C LEU A 73 -1.93 -6.47 -1.29
N ARG A 74 -3.02 -5.71 -1.41
CA ARG A 74 -3.37 -4.93 -2.60
C ARG A 74 -2.75 -3.55 -2.46
N ALA A 75 -2.10 -3.09 -3.53
CA ALA A 75 -1.50 -1.77 -3.57
C ALA A 75 -1.69 -1.12 -4.93
N GLU A 76 -2.09 0.14 -4.94
CA GLU A 76 -2.19 0.94 -6.16
C GLU A 76 -1.80 2.38 -5.85
N CYS A 77 -1.10 3.04 -6.76
CA CYS A 77 -0.79 4.46 -6.65
C CYS A 77 -1.02 5.14 -8.00
N ASP A 78 -1.60 6.33 -7.97
CA ASP A 78 -1.92 7.15 -9.13
C ASP A 78 -0.69 7.82 -9.79
N CYS A 79 0.53 7.56 -9.30
CA CYS A 79 1.75 8.12 -9.89
C CYS A 79 2.29 7.28 -11.07
N ASP A 80 2.95 7.94 -12.02
CA ASP A 80 3.55 7.29 -13.20
C ASP A 80 4.56 6.19 -12.82
N GLY A 81 5.32 6.40 -11.74
CA GLY A 81 6.26 5.41 -11.25
C GLY A 81 5.60 4.06 -10.95
N PHE A 82 4.41 4.10 -10.35
CA PHE A 82 3.63 2.89 -10.10
C PHE A 82 3.00 2.36 -11.39
N ARG A 83 2.36 3.22 -12.18
CA ARG A 83 1.73 2.84 -13.45
C ARG A 83 2.65 2.05 -14.37
N TYR A 84 3.94 2.41 -14.46
CA TYR A 84 4.89 1.76 -15.36
C TYR A 84 5.71 0.63 -14.74
N ARG A 85 5.80 0.53 -13.40
CA ARG A 85 6.73 -0.40 -12.72
C ARG A 85 6.08 -1.27 -11.65
N GLY A 86 4.83 -1.01 -11.28
CA GLY A 86 4.16 -1.62 -10.12
C GLY A 86 4.81 -1.28 -8.78
N TRP A 87 5.78 -0.37 -8.76
CA TRP A 87 6.59 0.00 -7.60
C TRP A 87 7.02 1.46 -7.68
N CYS A 88 6.74 2.23 -6.62
CA CYS A 88 7.07 3.64 -6.52
C CYS A 88 7.42 4.02 -5.08
N ALA A 89 7.95 5.23 -4.88
CA ALA A 89 8.32 5.73 -3.56
C ALA A 89 7.13 5.79 -2.58
N HIS A 90 5.91 6.02 -3.06
CA HIS A 90 4.72 6.10 -2.19
C HIS A 90 4.32 4.74 -1.62
N VAL A 91 4.24 3.72 -2.47
CA VAL A 91 3.98 2.34 -2.03
C VAL A 91 5.13 1.82 -1.17
N ALA A 92 6.37 2.14 -1.55
CA ALA A 92 7.55 1.85 -0.74
C ALA A 92 7.49 2.51 0.64
N SER A 93 6.98 3.74 0.75
CA SER A 93 6.79 4.45 2.01
C SER A 93 5.72 3.78 2.89
N CYS A 94 4.58 3.37 2.30
CA CYS A 94 3.58 2.58 3.02
C CYS A 94 4.20 1.30 3.59
N TRP A 95 4.95 0.57 2.77
CA TRP A 95 5.63 -0.66 3.19
C TRP A 95 6.64 -0.39 4.31
N TRP A 96 7.52 0.61 4.16
CA TRP A 96 8.54 0.98 5.15
C TRP A 96 7.92 1.34 6.50
N ARG A 97 6.85 2.14 6.49
CA ARG A 97 6.15 2.51 7.72
C ARG A 97 5.48 1.32 8.37
N TRP A 98 4.88 0.43 7.58
CA TRP A 98 4.19 -0.74 8.12
C TRP A 98 5.15 -1.75 8.76
N VAL A 99 6.30 -2.03 8.15
CA VAL A 99 7.33 -2.91 8.76
C VAL A 99 7.94 -2.34 10.03
N ARG A 100 7.78 -1.03 10.27
CA ARG A 100 8.23 -0.32 11.47
C ARG A 100 7.14 -0.07 12.50
N SER A 101 5.91 -0.53 12.24
CA SER A 101 4.74 -0.25 13.06
C SER A 101 4.34 1.22 13.14
N ASP A 102 4.76 2.02 12.15
CA ASP A 102 4.42 3.45 11.97
C ASP A 102 3.21 3.66 11.04
N LEU A 103 2.59 2.57 10.60
CA LEU A 103 1.36 2.48 9.81
C LEU A 103 0.64 1.18 10.18
N SER A 104 -0.68 1.22 10.31
CA SER A 104 -1.52 0.03 10.37
C SER A 104 -2.26 -0.20 9.06
N VAL A 105 -2.47 -1.46 8.71
CA VAL A 105 -3.14 -1.89 7.47
C VAL A 105 -4.37 -2.70 7.82
N VAL A 106 -5.51 -2.38 7.21
CA VAL A 106 -6.76 -3.09 7.45
C VAL A 106 -6.88 -4.28 6.48
N ASP A 107 -7.27 -5.42 7.02
CA ASP A 107 -7.80 -6.54 6.28
C ASP A 107 -9.28 -6.29 6.03
N LEU A 108 -9.64 -6.13 4.76
CA LEU A 108 -10.99 -5.79 4.34
C LEU A 108 -11.93 -7.00 4.35
N ASP A 109 -11.39 -8.23 4.37
CA ASP A 109 -12.19 -9.46 4.45
C ASP A 109 -12.67 -9.70 5.88
N THR A 110 -11.83 -9.40 6.86
CA THR A 110 -12.09 -9.67 8.29
C THR A 110 -12.45 -8.41 9.09
N GLY A 111 -11.99 -7.25 8.63
CA GLY A 111 -12.01 -5.99 9.38
C GLY A 111 -10.88 -5.84 10.40
N ASP A 112 -9.96 -6.80 10.48
CA ASP A 112 -8.84 -6.75 11.41
C ASP A 112 -7.81 -5.69 10.99
N THR A 113 -7.14 -5.10 11.98
CA THR A 113 -6.10 -4.08 11.76
C THR A 113 -4.74 -4.63 12.14
N HIS A 114 -3.86 -4.74 11.15
CA HIS A 114 -2.51 -5.26 11.31
C HIS A 114 -1.52 -4.11 11.49
N VAL A 115 -0.91 -4.01 12.68
CA VAL A 115 0.14 -3.01 12.98
C VAL A 115 1.50 -3.35 12.38
N SER A 116 1.69 -4.58 11.91
CA SER A 116 2.87 -5.04 11.18
C SER A 116 2.45 -6.12 10.16
N PRO A 117 3.27 -6.40 9.12
CA PRO A 117 2.95 -7.42 8.14
C PRO A 117 2.74 -8.80 8.80
N PRO A 118 1.58 -9.45 8.58
CA PRO A 118 1.33 -10.75 9.17
C PRO A 118 2.25 -11.82 8.56
N TRP A 119 2.57 -12.86 9.34
CA TRP A 119 3.52 -13.91 8.97
C TRP A 119 3.13 -14.69 7.69
N TRP A 120 1.83 -14.77 7.40
CA TRP A 120 1.31 -15.44 6.21
C TRP A 120 1.39 -14.57 4.95
N LEU A 121 1.68 -13.26 5.10
CA LEU A 121 1.72 -12.33 3.98
C LEU A 121 2.93 -12.61 3.09
N SER A 122 2.68 -13.20 1.94
CA SER A 122 3.71 -13.47 0.94
C SER A 122 3.96 -12.22 0.08
N VAL A 123 4.96 -11.45 0.48
CA VAL A 123 5.49 -10.29 -0.25
C VAL A 123 6.72 -10.69 -1.06
N GLY A 124 6.52 -11.34 -2.20
CA GLY A 124 7.59 -11.78 -3.08
C GLY A 124 7.14 -11.78 -4.53
N GLY A 125 7.99 -11.28 -5.42
CA GLY A 125 7.83 -11.51 -6.86
C GLY A 125 8.09 -12.98 -7.16
N GLU A 126 7.12 -13.65 -7.80
CA GLU A 126 7.36 -14.95 -8.43
C GLU A 126 8.58 -14.84 -9.36
N ARG A 127 9.47 -15.82 -9.25
CA ARG A 127 10.57 -16.04 -10.20
C ARG A 127 10.05 -16.25 -11.61
#